data_AF-A0A534IT99-F1
#
_entry.id   AF-A0A534IT99-F1
#
_cell.length_a   1.000
_cell.length_b   1.000
_cell.length_c   1.000
_cell.angle_alpha   90.00
_cell.angle_beta   90.00
_cell.angle_gamma   90.00
#
_symmetry.space_group_name_H-M   'P 1'
#
loop_
_entity.id
_entity.type
_entity.pdbx_description
1 polymer ?
#
loop_
_entity_poly.entity_id
_entity_poly.type
_entity_poly.pdbx_seq_one_letter_code
_entity_poly.pdbx_strand_id
1 'polypeptide(L)'
;MDGQGKRARTGELSPLVTRILMVATIAALAGTLYLLVSAPRGGAPYASPVSVSITRDATNWTVTLTGVPGGHLPAEMYLLIRNGSGAIVLARTPFSILTLADWPRNGIAYLDGNPSVQEVRAGDHLRIDVQRFPAASVIEISDRSALLLIQALVQ
;
A
#
# COMPACT_ATOMS: atom_id res chain seq x y z
N MET A 1 -60.09 15.71 -40.18
CA MET A 1 -59.19 16.16 -39.10
C MET A 1 -58.64 14.90 -38.44
N ASP A 2 -57.40 14.58 -38.78
CA ASP A 2 -56.64 13.43 -38.31
C ASP A 2 -56.34 13.51 -36.81
N GLY A 3 -56.58 12.41 -36.10
CA GLY A 3 -56.14 12.19 -34.73
C GLY A 3 -55.44 10.84 -34.64
N GLN A 4 -54.19 10.78 -35.13
CA GLN A 4 -53.32 9.61 -35.03
C GLN A 4 -53.12 9.22 -33.55
N GLY A 5 -53.83 8.17 -33.11
CA GLY A 5 -53.47 7.45 -31.91
C GLY A 5 -52.12 6.76 -32.11
N LYS A 6 -51.07 7.30 -31.49
CA LYS A 6 -49.81 6.57 -31.25
C LYS A 6 -50.13 5.33 -30.41
N ARG A 7 -50.45 4.22 -31.08
CA ARG A 7 -50.40 2.89 -30.45
C ARG A 7 -48.94 2.63 -30.11
N ALA A 8 -48.58 2.84 -28.85
CA ALA A 8 -47.41 2.21 -28.27
C ALA A 8 -47.58 0.71 -28.45
N ARG A 9 -46.89 0.14 -29.45
CA ARG A 9 -46.77 -1.32 -29.56
C ARG A 9 -45.88 -1.74 -28.40
N THR A 10 -46.47 -2.14 -27.29
CA THR A 10 -45.83 -3.12 -26.39
C THR A 10 -45.73 -4.40 -27.20
N GLY A 11 -44.69 -4.51 -28.02
CA GLY A 11 -44.36 -5.75 -28.70
C GLY A 11 -44.05 -6.76 -27.62
N GLU A 12 -44.90 -7.78 -27.48
CA GLU A 12 -44.59 -8.94 -26.66
C GLU A 12 -43.25 -9.50 -27.16
N LEU A 13 -42.20 -9.31 -26.36
CA LEU A 13 -40.88 -9.84 -26.66
C LEU A 13 -41.03 -11.36 -26.70
N SER A 14 -40.76 -11.95 -27.88
CA SER A 14 -40.76 -13.40 -28.03
C SER A 14 -39.88 -14.03 -26.93
N PRO A 15 -40.27 -15.18 -26.34
CA PRO A 15 -39.53 -15.84 -25.27
C PRO A 15 -38.03 -16.06 -25.60
N LEU A 16 -37.73 -16.22 -26.89
CA LEU A 16 -36.37 -16.35 -27.40
C LEU A 16 -35.57 -15.04 -27.26
N VAL A 17 -36.18 -13.92 -27.61
CA VAL A 17 -35.55 -12.59 -27.56
C VAL A 17 -35.24 -12.22 -26.12
N THR A 18 -36.15 -12.51 -25.19
CA THR A 18 -35.95 -12.27 -23.75
C THR A 18 -34.79 -13.10 -23.19
N ARG A 19 -34.64 -14.36 -23.61
CA ARG A 19 -33.51 -15.20 -23.20
C ARG A 19 -32.17 -14.67 -23.71
N ILE A 20 -32.10 -14.29 -24.98
CA ILE A 20 -30.87 -13.74 -25.57
C ILE A 20 -30.47 -12.45 -24.84
N LEU A 21 -31.45 -11.57 -24.59
CA LEU A 21 -31.22 -10.32 -23.88
C LEU A 21 -30.71 -10.56 -22.45
N MET A 22 -31.29 -11.53 -21.75
CA MET A 22 -30.88 -11.90 -20.39
C MET A 22 -29.43 -12.39 -20.35
N VAL A 23 -29.06 -13.32 -21.23
CA VAL A 23 -27.71 -13.88 -21.30
C VAL A 23 -26.69 -12.79 -21.68
N ALA A 24 -27.02 -11.93 -22.64
CA ALA A 24 -26.17 -10.83 -23.04
C ALA A 24 -25.91 -9.84 -21.89
N THR A 25 -26.95 -9.53 -21.10
CA THR A 25 -26.83 -8.64 -19.93
C THR A 25 -25.96 -9.27 -18.85
N ILE A 26 -26.14 -10.56 -18.55
CA ILE A 26 -25.32 -11.29 -17.58
C ILE A 26 -23.85 -11.33 -18.03
N ALA A 27 -23.59 -11.61 -19.30
CA ALA A 27 -22.23 -11.64 -19.84
C ALA A 27 -21.55 -10.27 -19.75
N ALA A 28 -22.29 -9.19 -20.06
CA ALA A 28 -21.78 -7.83 -19.95
C ALA A 28 -21.45 -7.44 -18.49
N LEU A 29 -22.32 -7.79 -17.54
CA LEU A 29 -22.09 -7.56 -16.11
C LEU A 29 -20.89 -8.35 -15.59
N ALA A 30 -20.78 -9.63 -15.95
CA ALA A 30 -19.65 -10.48 -15.57
C ALA A 30 -18.32 -9.97 -16.15
N GLY A 31 -18.32 -9.53 -17.40
CA GLY A 31 -17.14 -8.92 -18.03
C GLY A 31 -16.74 -7.61 -17.35
N THR A 32 -17.70 -6.75 -17.03
CA THR A 32 -17.45 -5.49 -16.30
C THR A 32 -16.88 -5.76 -14.92
N LEU A 33 -17.44 -6.74 -14.20
CA LEU A 33 -16.94 -7.16 -12.90
C LEU A 33 -15.52 -7.72 -13.00
N TYR A 34 -15.24 -8.56 -14.00
CA TYR A 34 -13.90 -9.08 -14.25
C TYR A 34 -12.90 -7.96 -14.50
N LEU A 35 -13.27 -6.93 -15.26
CA LEU A 35 -12.42 -5.76 -15.48
C LEU A 35 -12.19 -4.97 -14.20
N LEU A 36 -13.19 -4.83 -13.32
CA LEU A 36 -13.02 -4.16 -12.02
C LEU A 36 -12.12 -4.95 -11.06
N VAL A 37 -12.19 -6.29 -11.11
CA VAL A 37 -11.35 -7.18 -10.29
C VAL A 37 -9.92 -7.26 -10.83
N SER A 38 -9.77 -7.22 -12.16
CA SER A 38 -8.49 -7.43 -12.85
C SER A 38 -7.80 -6.13 -13.23
N ALA A 39 -8.48 -4.98 -13.12
CA ALA A 39 -7.87 -3.68 -13.32
C ALA A 39 -6.65 -3.59 -12.38
N PRO A 40 -5.45 -3.31 -12.92
CA PRO A 40 -4.32 -3.02 -12.08
C PRO A 40 -4.74 -1.89 -11.15
N ARG A 41 -4.66 -2.13 -9.83
CA ARG A 41 -4.86 -1.09 -8.82
C ARG A 41 -3.69 -0.10 -8.94
N GLY A 42 -3.71 0.72 -9.98
CA GLY A 42 -2.98 1.97 -10.02
C GLY A 42 -3.66 2.87 -9.02
N GLY A 43 -3.37 2.67 -7.73
CA GLY A 43 -3.76 3.61 -6.71
C GLY A 43 -3.22 4.97 -7.13
N ALA A 44 -4.11 5.94 -7.32
CA ALA A 44 -3.71 7.34 -7.25
C ALA A 44 -2.84 7.49 -6.00
N PRO A 45 -1.72 8.23 -6.06
CA PRO A 45 -0.91 8.42 -4.87
C PRO A 45 -1.78 9.20 -3.88
N TYR A 46 -2.41 8.48 -2.94
CA TYR A 46 -2.66 9.05 -1.63
C TYR A 46 -1.31 9.61 -1.24
N ALA A 47 -1.23 10.93 -1.10
CA ALA A 47 -0.02 11.56 -0.59
C ALA A 47 0.31 10.84 0.70
N SER A 48 1.34 9.99 0.64
CA SER A 48 1.69 9.13 1.75
C SER A 48 2.02 10.07 2.90
N PRO A 49 1.30 9.99 4.04
CA PRO A 49 1.50 10.94 5.13
C PRO A 49 2.95 10.90 5.64
N VAL A 50 3.62 9.77 5.44
CA VAL A 50 5.06 9.60 5.64
C VAL A 50 5.79 9.60 4.30
N SER A 51 6.84 10.40 4.19
CA SER A 51 7.78 10.36 3.06
C SER A 51 9.17 9.94 3.53
N VAL A 52 9.90 9.22 2.67
CA VAL A 52 11.25 8.73 2.95
C VAL A 52 12.21 9.05 1.81
N SER A 53 13.48 9.23 2.17
CA SER A 53 14.61 9.10 1.26
C SER A 53 15.35 7.81 1.59
N ILE A 54 15.71 7.03 0.56
CA ILE A 54 16.45 5.78 0.73
C ILE A 54 17.82 5.94 0.10
N THR A 55 18.86 5.64 0.87
CA THR A 55 20.24 5.59 0.41
C THR A 55 20.85 4.26 0.80
N ARG A 56 21.95 3.88 0.13
CA ARG A 56 22.62 2.61 0.34
C ARG A 56 24.12 2.81 0.44
N ASP A 57 24.71 2.17 1.44
CA ASP A 57 26.15 1.91 1.53
C ASP A 57 26.45 0.41 1.31
N ALA A 58 27.71 0.01 1.42
CA ALA A 58 28.13 -1.39 1.19
C ALA A 58 27.49 -2.41 2.16
N THR A 59 26.99 -1.94 3.30
CA THR A 59 26.54 -2.74 4.44
C THR A 59 25.09 -2.47 4.85
N ASN A 60 24.59 -1.25 4.66
CA ASN A 60 23.27 -0.83 5.13
C ASN A 60 22.50 -0.03 4.08
N TRP A 61 21.19 -0.15 4.17
CA TRP A 61 20.26 0.87 3.71
C TRP A 61 20.05 1.88 4.84
N THR A 62 19.98 3.15 4.46
CA THR A 62 19.54 4.23 5.33
C THR A 62 18.25 4.78 4.77
N VAL A 63 17.15 4.56 5.48
CA VAL A 63 15.84 5.10 5.17
C VAL A 63 15.60 6.30 6.08
N THR A 64 15.79 7.49 5.55
CA THR A 64 15.56 8.75 6.27
C THR A 64 14.12 9.18 6.13
N LEU A 65 13.43 9.41 7.25
CA LEU A 65 12.10 10.01 7.25
C LEU A 65 12.23 11.48 6.86
N THR A 66 11.65 11.88 5.73
CA THR A 66 11.70 13.26 5.22
C THR A 66 10.43 14.05 5.54
N GLY A 67 9.34 13.35 5.85
CA GLY A 67 8.08 13.94 6.32
C GLY A 67 7.31 12.90 7.12
N VAL A 68 6.83 13.30 8.28
CA VAL A 68 6.04 12.46 9.20
C VAL A 68 4.98 13.37 9.82
N PRO A 69 3.69 12.96 9.91
CA PRO A 69 2.71 13.72 10.66
C PRO A 69 3.13 13.77 12.13
N GLY A 70 3.01 14.92 12.78
CA GLY A 70 3.34 15.02 14.21
C GLY A 70 2.42 14.13 15.06
N GLY A 71 2.83 13.87 16.31
CA GLY A 71 2.02 13.14 17.28
C GLY A 71 2.17 11.62 17.28
N HIS A 72 3.12 11.06 16.51
CA HIS A 72 3.40 9.63 16.54
C HIS A 72 4.63 9.33 17.40
N LEU A 73 4.48 8.49 18.41
CA LEU A 73 5.61 7.99 19.20
C LEU A 73 6.28 6.79 18.51
N PRO A 74 7.57 6.51 18.74
CA PRO A 74 8.24 5.32 18.21
C PRO A 74 7.56 3.99 18.60
N ALA A 75 6.84 3.96 19.73
CA ALA A 75 6.06 2.78 20.14
C ALA A 75 4.75 2.58 19.36
N GLU A 76 4.34 3.58 18.58
CA GLU A 76 3.10 3.62 17.82
C GLU A 76 3.32 3.55 16.31
N MET A 77 4.58 3.64 15.88
CA MET A 77 5.00 3.39 14.51
C MET A 77 5.63 2.02 14.38
N TYR A 78 5.32 1.34 13.28
CA TYR A 78 5.72 -0.04 13.05
C TYR A 78 6.33 -0.21 11.66
N LEU A 79 7.38 -1.02 11.61
CA LEU A 79 8.03 -1.48 10.39
C LEU A 79 7.65 -2.94 10.12
N LEU A 80 7.26 -3.23 8.89
CA LEU A 80 7.20 -4.58 8.34
C LEU A 80 8.09 -4.61 7.10
N ILE A 81 8.78 -5.73 6.87
CA ILE A 81 9.57 -5.93 5.65
C ILE A 81 9.15 -7.20 4.96
N ARG A 82 8.92 -7.10 3.65
CA ARG A 82 8.75 -8.22 2.74
C ARG A 82 9.99 -8.39 1.87
N ASN A 83 10.34 -9.61 1.53
CA ASN A 83 11.37 -9.87 0.53
C ASN A 83 10.82 -9.62 -0.90
N GLY A 84 11.69 -9.75 -1.92
CA GLY A 84 11.30 -9.56 -3.32
C GLY A 84 10.24 -10.54 -3.86
N SER A 85 9.96 -11.64 -3.16
CA SER A 85 8.85 -12.55 -3.48
C SER A 85 7.55 -12.22 -2.74
N GLY A 86 7.53 -11.16 -1.92
CA GLY A 86 6.38 -10.70 -1.14
C GLY A 86 6.19 -11.40 0.23
N ALA A 87 7.08 -12.32 0.60
CA ALA A 87 7.03 -13.02 1.88
C ALA A 87 7.49 -12.10 3.02
N ILE A 88 6.83 -12.16 4.18
CA ILE A 88 7.17 -11.36 5.36
C ILE A 88 8.47 -11.90 5.95
N VAL A 89 9.51 -11.06 6.00
CA VAL A 89 10.83 -11.36 6.58
C VAL A 89 11.13 -10.58 7.86
N LEU A 90 10.43 -9.47 8.06
CA LEU A 90 10.29 -8.82 9.36
C LEU A 90 8.79 -8.65 9.63
N ALA A 91 8.27 -9.32 10.66
CA ALA A 91 6.91 -9.09 11.11
C ALA A 91 6.73 -7.64 11.60
N ARG A 92 5.49 -7.15 11.64
CA ARG A 92 5.18 -5.79 12.07
C ARG A 92 5.76 -5.50 13.47
N THR A 93 6.82 -4.69 13.52
CA THR A 93 7.68 -4.46 14.69
C THR A 93 7.71 -2.97 15.03
N PRO A 94 7.44 -2.56 16.28
CA PRO A 94 7.44 -1.15 16.66
C PRO A 94 8.84 -0.55 16.60
N PHE A 95 8.96 0.73 16.23
CA PHE A 95 10.25 1.41 16.15
C PHE A 95 10.97 1.45 17.49
N SER A 96 10.22 1.55 18.60
CA SER A 96 10.77 1.60 19.96
C SER A 96 11.61 0.39 20.37
N ILE A 97 11.46 -0.77 19.70
CA ILE A 97 12.27 -1.98 19.97
C ILE A 97 13.29 -2.28 18.87
N LEU A 98 13.33 -1.46 17.81
CA LEU A 98 14.35 -1.54 16.79
C LEU A 98 15.55 -0.73 17.28
N THR A 99 16.26 -1.22 18.29
CA THR A 99 17.42 -0.51 18.84
C THR A 99 18.72 -1.02 18.26
N LEU A 100 19.82 -0.26 18.39
CA LEU A 100 21.15 -0.76 18.05
C LEU A 100 21.56 -1.99 18.87
N ALA A 101 21.04 -2.13 20.10
CA ALA A 101 21.29 -3.31 20.92
C ALA A 101 20.64 -4.58 20.33
N ASP A 102 19.49 -4.42 19.67
CA ASP A 102 18.76 -5.50 19.00
C ASP A 102 19.24 -5.76 17.55
N TRP A 103 20.22 -4.97 17.06
CA TRP A 103 20.75 -5.09 15.71
C TRP A 103 21.18 -6.52 15.33
N PRO A 104 21.94 -7.28 16.15
CA PRO A 104 22.35 -8.63 15.78
C PRO A 104 21.15 -9.57 15.53
N ARG A 105 20.02 -9.32 16.21
CA ARG A 105 18.81 -10.13 16.11
C ARG A 105 17.93 -9.73 14.93
N ASN A 106 17.80 -8.44 14.67
CA ASN A 106 16.82 -7.90 13.71
C ASN A 106 17.45 -7.44 12.39
N GLY A 107 18.72 -7.05 12.40
CA GLY A 107 19.40 -6.39 11.27
C GLY A 107 18.82 -5.00 10.97
N ILE A 108 18.15 -4.38 11.94
CA ILE A 108 17.46 -3.10 11.78
C ILE A 108 17.60 -2.30 13.07
N ALA A 109 17.86 -1.00 12.95
CA ALA A 109 17.80 -0.05 14.06
C ALA A 109 17.12 1.24 13.62
N TYR A 110 16.20 1.70 14.45
CA TYR A 110 15.69 3.06 14.46
C TYR A 110 16.69 3.96 15.20
N LEU A 111 17.01 5.07 14.57
CA LEU A 111 17.96 6.06 15.05
C LEU A 111 17.26 7.42 15.07
N ASP A 112 17.11 7.93 16.29
CA ASP A 112 16.48 9.22 16.57
C ASP A 112 17.44 10.36 16.17
N GLY A 113 17.05 11.10 15.13
CA GLY A 113 17.79 12.27 14.66
C GLY A 113 17.46 13.53 15.45
N ASN A 114 16.43 13.49 16.30
CA ASN A 114 15.87 14.60 17.04
C ASN A 114 15.65 14.25 18.52
N PRO A 115 16.68 13.85 19.29
CA PRO A 115 16.53 13.27 20.63
C PRO A 115 15.92 14.20 21.69
N SER A 116 15.77 15.49 21.39
CA SER A 116 15.05 16.45 22.23
C SER A 116 13.53 16.39 22.08
N VAL A 117 13.02 15.62 21.11
CA VAL A 117 11.60 15.45 20.78
C VAL A 117 11.25 13.96 20.89
N GLN A 118 10.19 13.63 21.62
CA GLN A 118 9.81 12.22 21.84
C GLN A 118 9.07 11.59 20.64
N GLU A 119 8.55 12.42 19.75
CA GLU A 119 7.81 11.99 18.57
C GLU A 119 8.77 11.65 17.43
N VAL A 120 8.34 10.74 16.56
CA VAL A 120 9.02 10.48 15.29
C VAL A 120 8.89 11.71 14.39
N ARG A 121 10.00 12.19 13.86
CA ARG A 121 10.10 13.42 13.07
C ARG A 121 10.95 13.22 11.82
N ALA A 122 10.87 14.23 10.94
CA ALA A 122 11.79 14.29 9.82
C ALA A 122 13.24 14.39 10.33
N GLY A 123 14.15 13.64 9.69
CA GLY A 123 15.55 13.49 10.12
C GLY A 123 15.85 12.18 10.86
N ASP A 124 14.83 11.55 11.44
CA ASP A 124 15.00 10.20 12.02
C ASP A 124 15.21 9.18 10.90
N HIS A 125 15.91 8.10 11.21
CA HIS A 125 16.29 7.14 10.18
C HIS A 125 16.23 5.69 10.66
N LEU A 126 15.84 4.81 9.74
CA LEU A 126 15.98 3.37 9.88
C LEU A 126 17.26 2.94 9.17
N ARG A 127 18.16 2.33 9.92
CA ARG A 127 19.30 1.59 9.38
C ARG A 127 18.86 0.15 9.19
N ILE A 128 19.11 -0.43 8.01
CA ILE A 128 18.65 -1.79 7.65
C ILE A 128 19.82 -2.53 7.00
N ASP A 129 20.13 -3.74 7.46
CA ASP A 129 21.22 -4.57 6.95
C ASP A 129 20.96 -5.05 5.51
N VAL A 130 21.91 -4.79 4.61
CA VAL A 130 21.79 -5.11 3.17
C VAL A 130 21.87 -6.62 2.90
N GLN A 131 22.62 -7.37 3.70
CA GLN A 131 22.76 -8.82 3.51
C GLN A 131 21.47 -9.55 3.88
N ARG A 132 20.81 -9.10 4.95
CA ARG A 132 19.55 -9.67 5.43
C ARG A 132 18.33 -9.18 4.65
N PHE A 133 18.35 -7.93 4.23
CA PHE A 133 17.28 -7.29 3.47
C PHE A 133 17.87 -6.74 2.15
N PRO A 134 18.03 -7.60 1.13
CA PRO A 134 18.61 -7.21 -0.14
C PRO A 134 17.70 -6.25 -0.92
N ALA A 135 18.22 -5.71 -2.02
CA ALA A 135 17.45 -4.87 -2.94
C ALA A 135 16.16 -5.57 -3.39
N ALA A 136 15.14 -4.77 -3.70
CA ALA A 136 13.76 -5.21 -3.96
C ALA A 136 13.00 -5.77 -2.75
N SER A 137 13.60 -5.79 -1.54
CA SER A 137 12.80 -5.91 -0.31
C SER A 137 11.89 -4.68 -0.18
N VAL A 138 10.69 -4.85 0.34
CA VAL A 138 9.69 -3.79 0.48
C VAL A 138 9.50 -3.47 1.95
N ILE A 139 9.70 -2.21 2.32
CA ILE A 139 9.35 -1.68 3.63
C ILE A 139 7.90 -1.21 3.64
N GLU A 140 7.21 -1.51 4.73
CA GLU A 140 5.88 -1.01 5.03
C GLU A 140 5.97 -0.29 6.38
N ILE A 141 5.65 1.01 6.39
CA ILE A 141 5.55 1.80 7.63
C ILE A 141 4.07 2.03 7.92
N SER A 142 3.66 1.69 9.14
CA SER A 142 2.27 1.84 9.59
C SER A 142 2.22 2.44 10.99
N ASP A 143 1.08 3.01 11.35
CA ASP A 143 0.72 3.26 12.74
C ASP A 143 -0.28 2.21 13.23
N ARG A 144 -0.93 2.44 14.38
CA ARG A 144 -1.98 1.55 14.93
C ARG A 144 -3.23 1.43 14.07
N SER A 145 -3.49 2.39 13.19
CA SER A 145 -4.76 2.57 12.50
C SER A 145 -4.65 2.40 10.99
N ALA A 146 -3.50 2.69 10.40
CA ALA A 146 -3.31 2.79 8.96
C ALA A 146 -1.90 2.42 8.50
N LEU A 147 -1.82 2.01 7.25
CA LEU A 147 -0.58 1.92 6.50
C LEU A 147 -0.21 3.31 5.97
N LEU A 148 0.99 3.79 6.30
CA LEU A 148 1.44 5.15 6.05
C LEU A 148 2.41 5.25 4.87
N LEU A 149 3.12 4.18 4.54
CA LEU A 149 4.08 4.09 3.43
C LEU A 149 4.27 2.63 3.00
N ILE A 150 4.40 2.41 1.70
CA ILE A 150 4.98 1.20 1.12
C ILE A 150 6.08 1.65 0.16
N GLN A 151 7.30 1.13 0.33
CA GLN A 151 8.42 1.51 -0.54
C GLN A 151 9.39 0.34 -0.72
N ALA A 152 9.84 0.11 -1.95
CA ALA A 152 10.92 -0.84 -2.21
C ALA A 152 12.28 -0.23 -1.83
N LEU A 153 13.16 -1.06 -1.24
CA LEU A 153 14.58 -0.77 -1.07
C LEU A 153 15.22 -0.83 -2.46
N VAL A 154 15.40 0.36 -3.04
CA VAL A 154 16.01 0.59 -4.35
C VAL A 154 17.01 1.73 -4.20
N GLN A 155 18.01 1.73 -5.09
CA GLN A 155 19.03 2.77 -5.17
C GLN A 155 18.69 3.74 -6.29
#